data_AF-A0A7J4LKB9-F1
#
_entry.id   AF-A0A7J4LKB9-F1
#
_cell.length_a   1.000
_cell.length_b   1.000
_cell.length_c   1.000
_cell.angle_alpha   90.00
_cell.angle_beta   90.00
_cell.angle_gamma   90.00
#
_symmetry.space_group_name_H-M   'P 1'
#
loop_
_entity.id
_entity.type
_entity.pdbx_description
1 polymer ?
#
loop_
_entity_poly.entity_id
_entity_poly.type
_entity_poly.pdbx_seq_one_letter_code
_entity_poly.pdbx_strand_id
1 'polypeptide(L)'
;MAAIIVAVVLFVGYRSVSTILAAAGKATIDTFKSDFSYAVEDASDSYGSRHKFEFTLPKKFDRICFVDSMNNGRFSINPDRIDNFYIRLSVEDDAEYNVFLLKEEKIEERFYVPSLDVLADYMCLDNQGLLEVWLEGVGDRACMVSATGSCLG
;
A
#
# COMPACT_ATOMS: atom_id res chain seq x y z
N MET A 1 -7.96 39.95 -30.22
CA MET A 1 -6.91 38.95 -30.56
C MET A 1 -6.08 38.55 -29.35
N ALA A 2 -5.56 39.49 -28.55
CA ALA A 2 -4.78 39.19 -27.34
C ALA A 2 -5.47 38.27 -26.32
N ALA A 3 -6.79 38.43 -26.07
CA ALA A 3 -7.54 37.58 -25.14
C ALA A 3 -7.61 36.10 -25.55
N ILE A 4 -7.61 35.81 -26.86
CA ILE A 4 -7.67 34.43 -27.37
C ILE A 4 -6.31 33.75 -27.16
N ILE A 5 -5.21 34.48 -27.38
CA ILE A 5 -3.85 33.97 -27.17
C ILE A 5 -3.63 33.68 -25.68
N VAL A 6 -4.08 34.56 -24.79
CA VAL A 6 -3.99 34.36 -23.33
C VAL A 6 -4.80 33.13 -22.89
N ALA A 7 -6.02 32.94 -23.42
CA ALA A 7 -6.85 31.77 -23.08
C ALA A 7 -6.20 30.45 -23.53
N VAL A 8 -5.59 30.42 -24.71
CA VAL A 8 -4.90 29.21 -25.22
C VAL A 8 -3.65 28.90 -24.39
N VAL A 9 -2.85 29.90 -24.03
CA VAL A 9 -1.65 29.71 -23.20
C VAL A 9 -2.02 29.21 -21.80
N LEU A 10 -3.08 29.76 -21.19
CA LEU A 10 -3.57 29.29 -19.89
C LEU A 10 -4.13 27.86 -19.95
N PHE A 11 -4.85 27.52 -21.02
CA PHE A 11 -5.42 26.18 -21.19
C PHE A 11 -4.33 25.10 -21.37
N VAL A 12 -3.32 25.39 -22.19
CA VAL A 12 -2.19 24.48 -22.41
C VAL A 12 -1.30 24.41 -21.17
N GLY A 13 -1.03 25.55 -20.52
CA GLY A 13 -0.24 25.60 -19.28
C GLY A 13 -0.88 24.79 -18.15
N TYR A 14 -2.19 24.93 -17.96
CA TYR A 14 -2.93 24.20 -16.92
C TYR A 14 -2.90 22.68 -17.14
N ARG A 15 -3.12 22.21 -18.38
CA ARG A 15 -3.05 20.78 -18.71
C ARG A 15 -1.65 20.18 -18.54
N SER A 16 -0.61 20.94 -18.84
CA SER A 16 0.77 20.49 -18.66
C SER A 16 1.13 20.35 -17.18
N VAL A 17 0.75 21.33 -16.36
CA VAL A 17 0.99 21.28 -14.90
C VAL A 17 0.26 20.09 -14.26
N SER A 18 -1.02 19.86 -14.60
CA SER A 18 -1.77 18.72 -14.07
C SER A 18 -1.16 17.37 -14.46
N THR A 19 -0.57 17.28 -15.67
CA THR A 19 0.06 16.04 -16.15
C THR A 19 1.39 15.77 -15.45
N ILE A 20 2.20 16.82 -15.19
CA ILE A 20 3.47 16.70 -14.46
C ILE A 20 3.22 16.29 -13.00
N LEU A 21 2.24 16.90 -12.33
CA LEU A 21 1.84 16.52 -10.96
C LEU A 21 1.33 15.09 -10.89
N ALA A 22 0.53 14.65 -11.87
CA ALA A 22 0.04 13.27 -11.94
C ALA A 22 1.18 12.26 -12.21
N ALA A 23 2.16 12.62 -13.06
CA ALA A 23 3.32 11.79 -13.35
C ALA A 23 4.26 11.67 -12.12
N ALA A 24 4.49 12.77 -11.41
CA ALA A 24 5.26 12.76 -10.16
C ALA A 24 4.58 11.89 -9.09
N GLY A 25 3.25 11.98 -8.96
CA GLY A 25 2.48 11.13 -8.05
C GLY A 25 2.39 9.64 -8.45
N LYS A 26 2.68 9.31 -9.72
CA LYS A 26 2.79 7.93 -10.20
C LYS A 26 4.18 7.35 -9.94
N ALA A 27 5.23 8.12 -10.21
CA ALA A 27 6.60 7.70 -9.90
C ALA A 27 6.77 7.38 -8.40
N THR A 28 6.15 8.17 -7.51
CA THR A 28 6.23 7.92 -6.07
C THR A 28 5.50 6.67 -5.60
N ILE A 29 4.41 6.25 -6.26
CA ILE A 29 3.71 5.01 -5.88
C ILE A 29 4.47 3.77 -6.36
N ASP A 30 5.09 3.82 -7.54
CA ASP A 30 5.88 2.69 -8.04
C ASP A 30 7.13 2.48 -7.19
N THR A 31 7.78 3.57 -6.76
CA THR A 31 8.87 3.52 -5.77
C THR A 31 8.39 2.92 -4.45
N PHE A 32 7.25 3.37 -3.91
CA PHE A 32 6.68 2.78 -2.69
C PHE A 32 6.43 1.27 -2.82
N LYS A 33 5.82 0.83 -3.93
CA LYS A 33 5.56 -0.60 -4.21
C LYS A 33 6.85 -1.41 -4.20
N SER A 34 7.89 -0.90 -4.87
CA SER A 34 9.21 -1.54 -4.94
C SER A 34 9.88 -1.60 -3.57
N ASP A 35 9.97 -0.47 -2.87
CA ASP A 35 10.64 -0.36 -1.58
C ASP A 35 9.97 -1.21 -0.51
N PHE A 36 8.63 -1.23 -0.50
CA PHE A 36 7.87 -2.04 0.44
C PHE A 36 8.03 -3.55 0.15
N SER A 37 8.02 -3.95 -1.12
CA SER A 37 8.26 -5.35 -1.50
C SER A 37 9.67 -5.80 -1.11
N TYR A 38 10.68 -4.95 -1.33
CA TYR A 38 12.05 -5.20 -0.91
C TYR A 38 12.16 -5.33 0.60
N ALA A 39 11.47 -4.48 1.38
CA ALA A 39 11.51 -4.57 2.84
C ALA A 39 10.87 -5.85 3.38
N VAL A 40 9.83 -6.36 2.73
CA VAL A 40 9.24 -7.67 3.05
C VAL A 40 10.21 -8.79 2.74
N GLU A 41 10.89 -8.75 1.60
CA GLU A 41 11.93 -9.72 1.23
C GLU A 41 13.11 -9.70 2.22
N ASP A 42 13.67 -8.52 2.50
CA ASP A 42 14.77 -8.31 3.43
C ASP A 42 14.44 -8.77 4.85
N ALA A 43 13.22 -8.48 5.32
CA ALA A 43 12.73 -8.97 6.60
C ALA A 43 12.53 -10.49 6.61
N SER A 44 12.06 -11.07 5.51
CA SER A 44 11.85 -12.53 5.41
C SER A 44 13.18 -13.28 5.48
N ASP A 45 14.24 -12.81 4.81
CA ASP A 45 15.57 -13.40 4.87
C ASP A 45 16.21 -13.32 6.26
N SER A 46 15.75 -12.37 7.09
CA SER A 46 16.29 -12.08 8.42
C SER A 46 15.47 -12.75 9.54
N TYR A 47 15.40 -14.09 9.53
CA TYR A 47 14.64 -14.88 10.51
C TYR A 47 14.88 -14.44 11.97
N GLY A 48 13.78 -14.24 12.71
CA GLY A 48 13.78 -13.84 14.12
C GLY A 48 14.17 -12.39 14.37
N SER A 49 14.55 -11.66 13.33
CA SER A 49 14.90 -10.24 13.43
C SER A 49 13.67 -9.40 13.18
N ARG A 50 13.54 -8.33 13.96
CA ARG A 50 12.49 -7.33 13.80
C ARG A 50 13.09 -6.01 13.39
N HIS A 51 12.59 -5.45 12.29
CA HIS A 51 13.06 -4.19 11.76
C HIS A 51 11.89 -3.21 11.61
N LYS A 52 12.18 -1.94 11.90
CA LYS A 52 11.27 -0.83 11.60
C LYS A 52 11.62 -0.31 10.21
N PHE A 53 10.62 -0.25 9.34
CA PHE A 53 10.74 0.37 8.03
C PHE A 53 9.85 1.61 7.96
N GLU A 54 10.37 2.65 7.31
CA GLU A 54 9.70 3.93 7.15
C GLU A 54 9.58 4.24 5.66
N PHE A 55 8.36 4.47 5.19
CA PHE A 55 8.08 4.74 3.79
C PHE A 55 7.37 6.08 3.62
N THR A 56 7.71 6.81 2.56
CA THR A 56 6.96 8.01 2.19
C THR A 56 5.78 7.60 1.32
N LEU A 57 4.56 7.91 1.78
CA LEU A 57 3.34 7.66 1.01
C LEU A 57 2.89 8.93 0.27
N PRO A 58 2.40 8.82 -0.97
CA PRO A 58 1.82 9.95 -1.67
C PRO A 58 0.61 10.51 -0.89
N LYS A 59 0.58 11.83 -0.66
CA LYS A 59 -0.50 12.52 0.09
C LYS A 59 -1.92 12.41 -0.51
N LYS A 60 -2.04 11.81 -1.71
CA LYS A 60 -3.34 11.64 -2.38
C LYS A 60 -4.18 10.50 -1.77
N PHE A 61 -3.56 9.62 -1.00
CA PHE A 61 -4.23 8.52 -0.30
C PHE A 61 -4.44 8.89 1.16
N ASP A 62 -5.54 8.45 1.74
CA ASP A 62 -5.89 8.72 3.13
C ASP A 62 -5.47 7.57 4.05
N ARG A 63 -5.52 6.32 3.54
CA ARG A 63 -5.19 5.12 4.31
C ARG A 63 -4.54 4.06 3.43
N ILE A 64 -3.78 3.18 4.07
CA ILE A 64 -3.26 1.95 3.46
C ILE A 64 -3.76 0.77 4.29
N CYS A 65 -4.21 -0.29 3.62
CA CYS A 65 -4.72 -1.49 4.25
C CYS A 65 -3.98 -2.72 3.73
N PHE A 66 -3.69 -3.62 4.64
CA PHE A 66 -2.99 -4.88 4.41
C PHE A 66 -3.93 -6.02 4.77
N VAL A 67 -3.98 -7.03 3.92
CA VAL A 67 -4.75 -8.26 4.13
C VAL A 67 -3.77 -9.41 4.18
N ASP A 68 -3.95 -10.33 5.10
CA ASP A 68 -3.15 -11.55 5.13
C ASP A 68 -3.48 -12.42 3.91
N SER A 69 -2.44 -12.78 3.17
CA SER A 69 -2.52 -13.61 1.98
C SER A 69 -1.51 -14.72 2.10
N MET A 70 -1.95 -15.94 1.85
CA MET A 70 -1.08 -17.10 1.69
C MET A 70 -0.08 -16.87 0.53
N ASN A 71 1.03 -17.61 0.54
CA ASN A 71 2.08 -17.57 -0.50
C ASN A 71 1.61 -17.89 -1.93
N ASN A 72 0.35 -18.29 -2.12
CA ASN A 72 -0.28 -18.53 -3.42
C ASN A 72 -1.29 -17.45 -3.83
N GLY A 73 -1.29 -16.28 -3.16
CA GLY A 73 -2.20 -15.17 -3.45
C GLY A 73 -3.62 -15.36 -2.90
N ARG A 74 -3.89 -16.47 -2.19
CA ARG A 74 -5.20 -16.77 -1.62
C ARG A 74 -5.30 -16.21 -0.21
N PHE A 75 -6.47 -15.71 0.16
CA PHE A 75 -6.68 -15.12 1.48
C PHE A 75 -6.96 -16.17 2.55
N SER A 76 -6.35 -16.01 3.73
CA SER A 76 -6.58 -16.81 4.93
C SER A 76 -7.69 -16.23 5.83
N ILE A 77 -8.10 -14.99 5.58
CA ILE A 77 -9.01 -14.22 6.41
C ILE A 77 -10.49 -14.51 6.13
N ASN A 78 -11.32 -14.46 7.18
CA ASN A 78 -12.78 -14.33 7.03
C ASN A 78 -13.16 -12.92 6.50
N PRO A 79 -13.79 -12.79 5.31
CA PRO A 79 -14.20 -11.50 4.74
C PRO A 79 -15.04 -10.62 5.69
N ASP A 80 -15.78 -11.21 6.63
CA ASP A 80 -16.59 -10.47 7.62
C ASP A 80 -15.76 -9.62 8.58
N ARG A 81 -14.45 -9.88 8.70
CA ARG A 81 -13.52 -9.10 9.53
C ARG A 81 -12.98 -7.86 8.83
N ILE A 82 -13.28 -7.70 7.54
CA ILE A 82 -12.85 -6.56 6.72
C ILE A 82 -13.96 -5.50 6.76
N ASP A 83 -13.64 -4.34 7.33
CA ASP A 83 -14.58 -3.23 7.48
C ASP A 83 -14.82 -2.44 6.18
N ASN A 84 -13.85 -2.44 5.26
CA ASN A 84 -13.96 -1.78 3.98
C ASN A 84 -14.66 -2.68 2.94
N PHE A 85 -15.80 -2.21 2.43
CA PHE A 85 -16.63 -2.93 1.46
C PHE A 85 -15.87 -3.36 0.20
N TYR A 86 -15.01 -2.51 -0.36
CA TYR A 86 -14.31 -2.81 -1.62
C TYR A 86 -13.18 -3.82 -1.42
N ILE A 87 -12.48 -3.75 -0.28
CA ILE A 87 -11.46 -4.73 0.07
C ILE A 87 -12.11 -6.09 0.32
N ARG A 88 -13.25 -6.11 1.03
CA ARG A 88 -14.01 -7.34 1.27
C ARG A 88 -14.42 -8.02 -0.04
N LEU A 89 -14.97 -7.26 -1.00
CA LEU A 89 -15.30 -7.79 -2.32
C LEU A 89 -14.05 -8.32 -3.04
N SER A 90 -12.91 -7.60 -2.97
CA SER A 90 -11.66 -8.05 -3.59
C SER A 90 -11.15 -9.37 -3.02
N VAL A 91 -11.40 -9.63 -1.73
CA VAL A 91 -11.05 -10.87 -1.05
C VAL A 91 -12.03 -12.00 -1.40
N GLU A 92 -13.33 -11.70 -1.48
CA GLU A 92 -14.37 -12.64 -1.91
C GLU A 92 -14.17 -13.09 -3.36
N ASP A 93 -13.69 -12.19 -4.23
CA ASP A 93 -13.40 -12.45 -5.64
C ASP A 93 -12.02 -13.12 -5.89
N ASP A 94 -11.25 -13.43 -4.84
CA ASP A 94 -9.90 -14.03 -4.91
C ASP A 94 -8.94 -13.24 -5.83
N ALA A 95 -9.01 -11.90 -5.79
CA ALA A 95 -8.30 -11.03 -6.73
C ALA A 95 -6.77 -10.94 -6.53
N GLU A 96 -6.18 -11.81 -5.71
CA GLU A 96 -4.73 -11.93 -5.40
C GLU A 96 -4.03 -10.68 -4.83
N TYR A 97 -4.74 -9.57 -4.59
CA TYR A 97 -4.14 -8.34 -4.02
C TYR A 97 -4.19 -8.33 -2.50
N ASN A 98 -3.08 -8.04 -1.85
CA ASN A 98 -2.99 -7.99 -0.38
C ASN A 98 -2.60 -6.62 0.20
N VAL A 99 -2.33 -5.63 -0.65
CA VAL A 99 -2.09 -4.24 -0.25
C VAL A 99 -3.00 -3.29 -1.03
N PHE A 100 -3.71 -2.44 -0.30
CA PHE A 100 -4.73 -1.54 -0.82
C PHE A 100 -4.48 -0.11 -0.35
N LEU A 101 -4.40 0.84 -1.27
CA LEU A 101 -4.35 2.26 -0.94
C LEU A 101 -5.70 2.90 -1.21
N LEU A 102 -6.22 3.54 -0.16
CA LEU A 102 -7.56 4.09 -0.14
C LEU A 102 -7.53 5.61 -0.21
N LYS A 103 -8.53 6.17 -0.89
CA LYS A 103 -8.92 7.58 -0.78
C LYS A 103 -10.43 7.64 -0.60
N GLU A 104 -10.89 8.35 0.43
CA GLU A 104 -12.33 8.46 0.76
C GLU A 104 -13.03 7.08 0.76
N GLU A 105 -12.44 6.09 1.44
CA GLU A 105 -12.92 4.69 1.50
C GLU A 105 -12.87 3.88 0.19
N LYS A 106 -12.42 4.46 -0.93
CA LYS A 106 -12.34 3.77 -2.22
C LYS A 106 -10.93 3.31 -2.54
N ILE A 107 -10.80 2.15 -3.17
CA ILE A 107 -9.53 1.63 -3.68
C ILE A 107 -9.10 2.47 -4.88
N GLU A 108 -8.03 3.23 -4.72
CA GLU A 108 -7.39 3.99 -5.80
C GLU A 108 -6.20 3.22 -6.40
N GLU A 109 -5.48 2.47 -5.57
CA GLU A 109 -4.39 1.60 -6.00
C GLU A 109 -4.41 0.28 -5.20
N ARG A 110 -3.95 -0.79 -5.83
CA ARG A 110 -3.78 -2.11 -5.21
C ARG A 110 -2.62 -2.86 -5.85
N PHE A 111 -1.97 -3.70 -5.07
CA PHE A 111 -0.89 -4.55 -5.55
C PHE A 111 -0.72 -5.77 -4.66
N TYR A 112 0.03 -6.75 -5.17
CA TYR A 112 0.38 -7.96 -4.46
C TYR A 112 1.84 -7.86 -3.97
N VAL A 113 2.05 -8.28 -2.72
CA VAL A 113 3.36 -8.41 -2.09
C VAL A 113 3.51 -9.85 -1.62
N PRO A 114 4.40 -10.64 -2.22
CA PRO A 114 4.60 -12.03 -1.82
C PRO A 114 5.19 -12.10 -0.41
N SER A 115 5.01 -13.24 0.26
CA SER A 115 5.64 -13.52 1.55
C SER A 115 5.30 -12.55 2.68
N LEU A 116 4.25 -11.73 2.53
CA LEU A 116 3.72 -10.87 3.57
C LEU A 116 2.68 -11.63 4.41
N ASP A 117 2.90 -11.68 5.72
CA ASP A 117 1.91 -12.08 6.72
C ASP A 117 1.41 -10.83 7.47
N VAL A 118 0.13 -10.82 7.85
CA VAL A 118 -0.44 -9.74 8.69
C VAL A 118 -0.98 -10.33 9.98
N LEU A 119 -0.37 -10.03 11.13
CA LEU A 119 -0.72 -10.67 12.42
C LEU A 119 -2.19 -10.50 12.83
N ALA A 120 -2.83 -9.41 12.42
CA ALA A 120 -4.24 -9.13 12.71
C ALA A 120 -5.20 -9.70 11.63
N ASP A 121 -4.70 -10.47 10.67
CA ASP A 121 -5.31 -10.88 9.39
C ASP A 121 -5.65 -9.71 8.45
N TYR A 122 -6.01 -8.56 9.02
CA TYR A 122 -6.32 -7.32 8.31
C TYR A 122 -5.93 -6.13 9.17
N MET A 123 -5.23 -5.17 8.59
CA MET A 123 -4.81 -3.96 9.29
C MET A 123 -4.81 -2.76 8.34
N CYS A 124 -5.36 -1.64 8.79
CA CYS A 124 -5.25 -0.36 8.10
C CYS A 124 -4.46 0.64 8.92
N LEU A 125 -3.67 1.47 8.23
CA LEU A 125 -2.89 2.55 8.80
C LEU A 125 -3.26 3.86 8.10
N ASP A 126 -3.44 4.91 8.89
CA ASP A 126 -3.71 6.26 8.36
C ASP A 126 -2.46 6.84 7.70
N ASN A 127 -2.62 7.45 6.54
CA ASN A 127 -1.53 8.11 5.84
C ASN A 127 -1.27 9.49 6.45
N GLN A 128 -0.25 9.57 7.32
CA GLN A 128 0.24 10.85 7.86
C GLN A 128 1.39 11.45 7.04
N GLY A 129 1.66 10.90 5.84
CA GLY A 129 2.78 11.24 4.96
C GLY A 129 4.00 10.35 5.16
N LEU A 130 4.13 9.73 6.33
CA LEU A 130 5.09 8.69 6.64
C LEU A 130 4.34 7.44 7.11
N LEU A 131 4.66 6.30 6.52
CA LEU A 131 4.18 4.99 6.94
C LEU A 131 5.28 4.31 7.73
N GLU A 132 5.00 4.00 8.99
CA GLU A 132 5.90 3.20 9.83
C GLU A 132 5.32 1.80 9.98
N VAL A 133 6.10 0.78 9.60
CA VAL A 133 5.72 -0.62 9.78
C VAL A 133 6.84 -1.38 10.46
N TRP A 134 6.46 -2.34 11.30
CA TRP A 134 7.38 -3.30 11.89
C TRP A 134 7.20 -4.63 11.18
N LEU A 135 8.30 -5.16 10.64
CA LEU A 135 8.33 -6.46 9.99
C LEU A 135 9.24 -7.39 10.78
N GLU A 136 8.78 -8.61 11.03
CA GLU A 136 9.50 -9.67 11.72
C GLU A 136 9.67 -10.87 10.78
N GLY A 137 10.90 -11.32 10.58
CA GLY A 137 11.18 -12.51 9.77
C GLY A 137 10.72 -13.77 10.48
N VAL A 138 9.80 -14.51 9.87
CA VAL A 138 9.23 -15.77 10.42
C VAL A 138 9.60 -17.00 9.59
N GLY A 139 10.52 -16.87 8.63
CA GLY A 139 11.04 -17.98 7.84
C GLY A 139 11.19 -17.56 6.39
N ASP A 140 10.36 -18.12 5.52
CA ASP A 140 10.19 -17.69 4.13
C ASP A 140 9.24 -16.48 3.98
N ARG A 141 8.87 -15.86 5.10
CA ARG A 141 7.86 -14.80 5.19
C ARG A 141 8.25 -13.71 6.17
N ALA A 142 7.75 -12.51 5.93
CA ALA A 142 7.82 -11.40 6.86
C ALA A 142 6.43 -11.10 7.41
N CYS A 143 6.33 -11.07 8.72
CA CYS A 143 5.09 -10.82 9.43
C CYS A 143 5.02 -9.38 9.91
N MET A 144 3.94 -8.69 9.55
CA MET A 144 3.67 -7.34 9.98
C MET A 144 3.11 -7.33 11.39
N VAL A 145 3.80 -6.62 12.29
CA VAL A 145 3.47 -6.54 13.72
C VAL A 145 3.24 -5.10 14.17
N SER A 146 2.56 -4.95 15.31
CA SER A 146 2.57 -3.69 16.05
C SER A 146 3.93 -3.52 16.75
N ALA A 147 4.22 -2.30 17.25
CA ALA A 147 5.46 -2.02 17.97
C ALA A 147 5.74 -2.96 19.16
N THR A 148 4.71 -3.60 19.73
CA THR A 148 4.80 -4.49 20.89
C THR A 148 4.41 -5.94 20.62
N GLY A 149 3.86 -6.28 19.45
CA GLY A 149 3.48 -7.66 19.07
C GLY A 149 4.66 -8.47 18.52
N SER A 150 4.61 -9.81 18.55
CA SER A 150 5.56 -10.71 17.88
C SER A 150 4.79 -11.79 17.13
N CYS A 151 5.33 -12.25 16.01
CA CYS A 151 4.73 -13.35 15.25
C CYS A 151 5.33 -14.73 15.59
N LEU A 152 6.40 -14.77 16.38
CA LEU A 152 7.05 -16.00 16.85
C LEU A 152 6.53 -16.47 18.22
N GLY A 153 5.36 -15.98 18.64
CA GLY A 153 4.75 -16.22 19.96
C GLY A 153 3.80 -17.41 20.03
#